data_AF-A0A1G2ZUL2-F1
#
_entry.id   AF-A0A1G2ZUL2-F1
#
_cell.length_a   1.000
_cell.length_b   1.000
_cell.length_c   1.000
_cell.angle_alpha   90.00
_cell.angle_beta   90.00
_cell.angle_gamma   90.00
#
_symmetry.space_group_name_H-M   'P 1'
#
loop_
_entity.id
_entity.type
_entity.pdbx_description
1 polymer ?
#
loop_
_entity_poly.entity_id
_entity_poly.type
_entity_poly.pdbx_seq_one_letter_code
_entity_poly.pdbx_strand_id
1 'polypeptide(L)' 'MITLTHYLILSAILFSIGVVGVLIRRNAIIIFMCIELMLNAVNLSFVAFAHYLHSMEGQMFVFFSMTVAA' A
#
# COMPACT_ATOMS: atom_id res chain seq x y z
N MET A 1 2.03 19.96 11.17
CA MET A 1 3.13 19.12 10.65
C MET A 1 2.62 17.70 10.49
N ILE A 2 2.62 17.18 9.27
CA ILE A 2 2.12 15.83 8.98
C ILE A 2 3.18 14.84 9.48
N THR A 3 2.80 13.97 10.43
CA THR A 3 3.72 13.00 11.04
C THR A 3 3.65 11.65 10.33
N LEU A 4 4.66 10.80 10.55
CA LEU A 4 4.67 9.40 10.07
C LEU A 4 3.35 8.68 10.37
N THR A 5 2.80 8.89 11.56
CA THR A 5 1.55 8.27 12.00
C THR A 5 0.37 8.59 11.08
N HIS A 6 0.31 9.78 10.48
CA HIS A 6 -0.76 10.14 9.54
C HIS A 6 -0.68 9.29 8.26
N TYR A 7 0.53 9.08 7.74
CA TYR A 7 0.75 8.22 6.57
C TYR A 7 0.45 6.75 6.87
N LEU A 8 0.82 6.26 8.07
CA LEU A 8 0.52 4.89 8.49
C LEU A 8 -0.97 4.65 8.72
N ILE A 9 -1.69 5.63 9.27
CA ILE A 9 -3.15 5.53 9.41
C ILE A 9 -3.79 5.50 8.02
N LEU A 10 -3.36 6.36 7.10
CA LEU A 10 -3.87 6.39 5.73
C LEU A 10 -3.63 5.06 5.00
N SER A 11 -2.42 4.50 5.08
CA SER A 11 -2.11 3.21 4.46
C SER A 11 -2.91 2.07 5.09
N ALA A 12 -3.09 2.06 6.41
CA ALA A 12 -3.93 1.07 7.09
C ALA A 12 -5.39 1.14 6.63
N ILE A 13 -5.95 2.34 6.45
CA ILE A 13 -7.31 2.55 5.93
C ILE A 13 -7.43 2.01 4.50
N LEU A 14 -6.51 2.39 3.61
CA LEU A 14 -6.52 1.94 2.21
C LEU A 14 -6.38 0.42 2.10
N PHE A 15 -5.48 -0.18 2.89
CA PHE A 15 -5.30 -1.63 2.94
C PHE A 15 -6.57 -2.33 3.43
N SER A 16 -7.19 -1.81 4.48
CA SER A 16 -8.44 -2.36 5.03
C SER A 16 -9.59 -2.30 4.02
N ILE A 17 -9.71 -1.21 3.25
CA ILE A 17 -10.67 -1.10 2.15
C ILE A 17 -10.41 -2.17 1.09
N GLY A 18 -9.14 -2.40 0.74
CA GLY A 18 -8.73 -3.45 -0.18
C GLY A 18 -9.13 -4.84 0.32
N VAL A 19 -8.82 -5.16 1.59
CA VAL A 19 -9.20 -6.45 2.23
C VAL A 19 -10.71 -6.65 2.21
N VAL A 20 -11.48 -5.65 2.63
CA VAL A 20 -12.95 -5.70 2.62
C VAL A 20 -13.46 -5.90 1.18
N GLY A 21 -12.84 -5.24 0.20
CA GLY A 21 -13.15 -5.42 -1.21
C GLY A 21 -12.89 -6.84 -1.70
N VAL A 22 -11.76 -7.45 -1.36
CA VAL A 22 -11.43 -8.84 -1.71
C VAL A 22 -12.44 -9.83 -1.11
N LEU A 23 -12.88 -9.62 0.13
CA LEU A 23 -13.79 -10.54 0.83
C LEU A 23 -15.25 -10.44 0.34
N ILE A 24 -15.71 -9.24 -0.03
CA ILE A 24 -17.12 -9.02 -0.40
C ILE A 24 -17.37 -9.29 -1.89
N ARG A 25 -16.38 -9.04 -2.75
CA ARG A 25 -16.59 -9.04 -4.20
C ARG A 25 -16.46 -10.46 -4.75
N ARG A 26 -17.41 -10.84 -5.62
CA ARG A 26 -17.37 -12.12 -6.36
C ARG A 26 -16.80 -12.00 -7.76
N ASN A 27 -16.64 -10.77 -8.27
CA ASN A 27 -16.08 -10.54 -9.60
C ASN A 27 -14.55 -10.55 -9.52
N ALA A 28 -13.91 -11.47 -10.23
CA ALA A 28 -12.46 -11.61 -10.29
C ALA A 28 -11.74 -10.30 -10.65
N ILE A 29 -12.28 -9.51 -11.59
CA ILE A 29 -11.67 -8.23 -12.00
C ILE A 29 -11.62 -7.25 -10.81
N ILE A 30 -12.69 -7.19 -10.02
CA ILE A 30 -12.75 -6.29 -8.86
C ILE A 30 -11.81 -6.78 -7.77
N ILE A 31 -11.71 -8.11 -7.58
CA ILE A 31 -10.76 -8.70 -6.63
C ILE A 31 -9.32 -8.31 -7.00
N PHE A 32 -8.92 -8.41 -8.27
CA PHE A 32 -7.61 -7.96 -8.73
C PHE A 32 -7.38 -6.47 -8.48
N MET A 33 -8.38 -5.62 -8.76
CA MET A 33 -8.27 -4.19 -8.47
C MET A 33 -8.16 -3.88 -6.97
N CYS A 34 -8.79 -4.69 -6.10
CA CYS A 34 -8.62 -4.58 -4.66
C CYS A 34 -7.23 -5.03 -4.21
N ILE A 35 -6.65 -6.07 -4.82
CA ILE A 35 -5.27 -6.50 -4.56
C ILE A 35 -4.27 -5.40 -4.96
N GLU A 36 -4.46 -4.78 -6.13
CA GLU A 36 -3.67 -3.61 -6.57
C GLU A 36 -3.73 -2.46 -5.56
N LEU A 37 -4.92 -2.18 -5.02
CA LEU A 37 -5.10 -1.17 -3.98
C LEU A 37 -4.35 -1.54 -2.69
N MET A 38 -4.40 -2.82 -2.27
CA MET A 38 -3.67 -3.31 -1.10
C MET A 38 -2.15 -3.16 -1.28
N LEU A 39 -1.62 -3.53 -2.45
CA LEU A 39 -0.20 -3.36 -2.77
C LEU A 39 0.23 -1.89 -2.75
N ASN A 40 -0.60 -0.99 -3.28
CA ASN A 40 -0.36 0.46 -3.21
C ASN A 40 -0.35 1.00 -1.77
N ALA A 41 -1.23 0.50 -0.90
CA ALA A 41 -1.24 0.88 0.50
C ALA A 41 0.04 0.43 1.25
N VAL A 42 0.54 -0.77 0.95
CA VAL A 42 1.81 -1.27 1.48
C VAL A 42 2.97 -0.41 0.98
N ASN A 43 3.00 -0.06 -0.31
CA ASN A 43 4.01 0.83 -0.89
C ASN A 43 4.02 2.21 -0.24
N LEU A 44 2.85 2.78 0.06
CA LEU A 44 2.76 4.04 0.79
C LEU A 44 3.42 3.96 2.18
N SER A 45 3.24 2.83 2.88
CA SER A 45 3.88 2.60 4.18
C SER A 45 5.41 2.52 4.05
N PHE A 46 5.92 1.83 3.02
CA PHE A 46 7.36 1.77 2.75
C PHE A 46 7.97 3.14 2.43
N VAL A 47 7.31 3.96 1.61
CA VAL A 47 7.77 5.33 1.31
C VAL A 47 7.75 6.19 2.58
N ALA A 48 6.72 6.06 3.42
CA ALA A 48 6.63 6.84 4.66
C ALA A 48 7.77 6.50 5.64
N PHE A 49 8.12 5.21 5.78
CA PHE A 49 9.26 4.78 6.58
C PHE A 49 10.60 5.18 5.95
N ALA A 50 10.76 5.08 4.63
CA ALA A 50 11.94 5.56 3.91
C ALA A 50 12.22 7.04 4.19
N HIS A 51 11.17 7.87 4.10
CA HIS A 51 11.26 9.28 4.39
C HIS A 51 11.58 9.56 5.88
N TYR A 52 10.98 8.81 6.80
CA TYR A 52 11.20 9.01 8.25
C TYR A 52 12.60 8.57 8.71
N LEU A 53 13.13 7.48 8.16
CA LEU A 53 14.48 6.96 8.48
C LEU A 53 15.59 7.62 7.66
N HIS A 54 15.25 8.52 6.72
CA HIS A 54 16.19 9.06 5.73
C HIS A 54 16.96 7.97 4.96
N SER A 55 16.32 6.83 4.72
CA SER A 55 16.90 5.66 4.06
C SER A 55 16.21 5.41 2.72
N MET A 56 17.00 5.10 1.69
CA MET A 56 16.51 4.77 0.35
C MET A 56 15.96 3.33 0.24
N GLU A 57 16.11 2.51 1.29
CA GLU A 57 15.69 1.10 1.27
C GLU A 57 14.19 0.93 0.99
N GLY A 58 13.33 1.72 1.64
CA GLY A 58 11.89 1.62 1.42
C GLY A 58 11.47 2.06 0.00
N GLN A 59 12.23 2.96 -0.65
CA GLN A 59 11.99 3.30 -2.06
C GLN A 59 12.37 2.16 -2.99
N MET A 60 13.46 1.43 -2.71
CA MET A 60 13.84 0.25 -3.51
C MET A 60 12.77 -0.84 -3.45
N PHE A 61 12.21 -1.13 -2.26
CA PHE A 61 11.11 -2.10 -2.12
C PHE A 61 9.86 -1.73 -2.92
N VAL A 62 9.54 -0.44 -3.03
CA VAL A 62 8.39 0.04 -3.80
C VAL A 62 8.57 -0.25 -5.30
N PHE A 63 9.78 -0.08 -5.84
CA PHE A 63 10.07 -0.44 -7.24
C PHE A 63 9.88 -1.93 -7.51
N PHE A 64 10.37 -2.78 -6.61
CA PHE A 64 10.13 -4.23 -6.73
C PHE A 64 8.65 -4.56 -6.63
N SER A 65 7.92 -3.95 -5.68
CA SER A 65 6.48 -4.16 -5.55
C SER A 65 5.70 -3.72 -6.79
N MET A 66 6.07 -2.61 -7.43
CA MET A 66 5.43 -2.17 -8.68
C MET A 66 5.64 -3.17 -9.82
N THR A 67 6.81 -3.83 -9.85
CA THR A 67 7.11 -4.87 -10.84
C THR A 67 6.35 -6.17 -10.55
N VAL A 68 6.09 -6.49 -9.28
CA VAL A 68 5.27 -7.64 -8.86
C VAL A 68 3.78 -7.41 -9.10
N ALA A 69 3.33 -6.16 -9.00
CA ALA A 69 1.94 -5.76 -9.25
C ALA A 69 1.58 -5.76 -10.75
N ALA A 70 2.53 -5.41 -11.62
CA ALA A 70 2.38 -5.37 -13.07
C ALA A 70 2.27 -6.76 -13.71
#